data_AF-A0A968LGA1-F1
#
_entry.id   AF-A0A968LGA1-F1
#
_cell.length_a   1.000
_cell.length_b   1.000
_cell.length_c   1.000
_cell.angle_alpha   90.00
_cell.angle_beta   90.00
_cell.angle_gamma   90.00
#
_symmetry.space_group_name_H-M   'P 1'
#
loop_
_entity.id
_entity.type
_entity.pdbx_description
1 polymer ?
#
loop_
_entity_poly.entity_id
_entity_poly.type
_entity_poly.pdbx_seq_one_letter_code
_entity_poly.pdbx_strand_id
1 'polypeptide(L)'
;MNDSTKPEYGFLRDDALLAVLIVTDEIDCSFRSGEAYDALFNTDTFWSEAASYATSAVCWNAGVACTGSPEGYEDCRPADYDVDGNPTSDPAAAVLHPVSRYLDTLEAVAASKTGGRDVLVSLIAGVPEDYPNQPIVYAAIDDAIFMRDFGIGPGCTSDIGGVEQTAIPPVRMREVVETFPASDRMIYSVCSEDYSPAVTDIVVGIAKELPPACFTKCLLDVDPSSAGLDYDCEVVQEVGQERESLPECLVGNEGPELPVDADACWELVIDPEEMADVCEVPGQNGEFRLLRRSGVSVPSNAVVTAACQTSSRPSIDCP
;
A
#
# COMPACT_ATOMS: atom_id res chain seq x y z
N MET A 1 -13.98 -12.34 6.19
CA MET A 1 -14.25 -11.76 4.85
C MET A 1 -14.74 -12.78 3.82
N ASN A 2 -14.62 -14.10 4.06
CA ASN A 2 -15.18 -15.15 3.18
C ASN A 2 -16.50 -15.75 3.69
N ASP A 3 -17.15 -15.09 4.65
CA ASP A 3 -18.47 -15.50 5.15
C ASP A 3 -19.55 -14.95 4.22
N SER A 4 -20.20 -15.83 3.45
CA SER A 4 -21.24 -15.48 2.48
C SER A 4 -22.48 -14.81 3.08
N THR A 5 -22.59 -14.76 4.41
CA THR A 5 -23.72 -14.12 5.11
C THR A 5 -23.44 -12.66 5.46
N LYS A 6 -22.21 -12.18 5.26
CA LYS A 6 -21.79 -10.83 5.62
C LYS A 6 -21.89 -9.85 4.43
N PRO A 7 -22.24 -8.57 4.66
CA PRO A 7 -22.31 -7.56 3.60
C PRO A 7 -21.00 -7.40 2.80
N GLU A 8 -19.86 -7.60 3.47
CA GLU A 8 -18.52 -7.51 2.88
C GLU A 8 -18.08 -8.76 2.11
N TYR A 9 -18.94 -9.78 1.97
CA TYR A 9 -18.62 -10.98 1.20
C TYR A 9 -18.28 -10.64 -0.26
N GLY A 10 -17.18 -11.19 -0.75
CA GLY A 10 -16.69 -10.98 -2.11
C GLY A 10 -15.95 -9.66 -2.33
N PHE A 11 -15.84 -8.79 -1.31
CA PHE A 11 -14.99 -7.60 -1.38
C PHE A 11 -13.51 -7.98 -1.52
N LEU A 12 -13.04 -8.87 -0.65
CA LEU A 12 -11.69 -9.43 -0.72
C LEU A 12 -11.71 -10.67 -1.62
N ARG A 13 -11.17 -10.55 -2.83
CA ARG A 13 -10.99 -11.67 -3.74
C ARG A 13 -9.56 -12.23 -3.63
N ASP A 14 -9.42 -13.54 -3.85
CA ASP A 14 -8.13 -14.22 -3.78
C ASP A 14 -7.20 -13.82 -4.94
N ASP A 15 -7.76 -13.29 -6.03
CA ASP A 15 -7.07 -12.77 -7.21
C ASP A 15 -6.95 -11.23 -7.24
N ALA A 16 -7.37 -10.54 -6.17
CA ALA A 16 -7.26 -9.09 -6.08
C ALA A 16 -5.98 -8.67 -5.35
N LEU A 17 -5.35 -7.60 -5.84
CA LEU A 17 -4.35 -6.86 -5.07
C LEU A 17 -5.03 -6.15 -3.90
N LEU A 18 -4.37 -6.10 -2.75
CA LEU A 18 -4.81 -5.31 -1.60
C LEU A 18 -3.73 -4.29 -1.26
N ALA A 19 -4.10 -3.03 -1.33
CA ALA A 19 -3.31 -1.91 -0.86
C ALA A 19 -4.08 -1.21 0.27
N VAL A 20 -3.42 -0.98 1.39
CA VAL A 20 -3.95 -0.30 2.57
C VAL A 20 -3.14 0.98 2.78
N LEU A 21 -3.79 2.14 2.62
CA LEU A 21 -3.20 3.43 2.93
C LEU A 21 -3.87 3.99 4.18
N ILE A 22 -3.09 4.16 5.24
CA ILE A 22 -3.53 4.78 6.49
C ILE A 22 -3.07 6.23 6.48
N VAL A 23 -3.98 7.17 6.74
CA VAL A 23 -3.69 8.60 6.83
C VAL A 23 -4.23 9.12 8.15
N THR A 24 -3.35 9.69 8.98
CA THR A 24 -3.73 10.15 10.33
C THR A 24 -2.73 11.16 10.88
N ASP A 25 -3.22 12.10 11.68
CA ASP A 25 -2.42 13.00 12.52
C ASP A 25 -2.32 12.52 13.98
N GLU A 26 -3.02 11.43 14.32
CA GLU A 26 -3.12 10.87 15.66
C GLU A 26 -2.67 9.40 15.74
N ILE A 27 -2.80 8.80 16.92
CA ILE A 27 -2.45 7.40 17.18
C ILE A 27 -3.70 6.51 17.09
N ASP A 28 -3.50 5.24 16.73
CA ASP A 28 -4.54 4.22 16.73
C ASP A 28 -5.26 4.14 18.09
N CYS A 29 -6.59 4.26 18.03
CA CYS A 29 -7.47 4.11 19.18
C CYS A 29 -8.49 2.99 18.98
N SER A 30 -8.09 1.90 18.33
CA SER A 30 -8.97 0.75 18.11
C SER A 30 -9.27 0.00 19.41
N PHE A 31 -10.16 0.55 20.22
CA PHE A 31 -10.53 0.05 21.52
C PHE A 31 -11.53 -1.10 21.46
N ARG A 32 -11.58 -1.89 22.53
CA ARG A 32 -12.60 -2.93 22.73
C ARG A 32 -13.86 -2.34 23.36
N SER A 33 -15.03 -2.80 22.95
CA SER A 33 -16.29 -2.36 23.55
C SER A 33 -16.46 -2.89 24.99
N GLY A 34 -17.42 -2.31 25.72
CA GLY A 34 -17.72 -2.71 27.11
C GLY A 34 -16.80 -2.00 28.10
N GLU A 35 -16.24 -2.74 29.07
CA GLU A 35 -15.44 -2.18 30.17
C GLU A 35 -14.21 -1.40 29.68
N ALA A 36 -13.64 -1.76 28.53
CA ALA A 36 -12.55 -1.00 27.92
C ALA A 36 -12.99 0.39 27.41
N TYR A 37 -14.23 0.55 26.94
CA TYR A 37 -14.78 1.87 26.62
C TYR A 37 -14.90 2.72 27.88
N ASP A 38 -15.39 2.14 28.98
CA ASP A 38 -15.52 2.85 30.24
C ASP A 38 -14.14 3.26 30.79
N ALA A 39 -13.17 2.35 30.76
CA ALA A 39 -11.79 2.57 31.20
C ALA A 39 -11.13 3.76 30.45
N LEU A 40 -11.36 3.87 29.14
CA LEU A 40 -10.78 4.93 28.30
C LEU A 40 -11.53 6.26 28.42
N PHE A 41 -12.87 6.24 28.42
CA PHE A 41 -13.66 7.45 28.16
C PHE A 41 -14.50 7.93 29.33
N ASN A 42 -14.73 7.09 30.34
CA ASN A 42 -15.61 7.41 31.47
C ASN A 42 -14.88 7.40 32.83
N THR A 43 -13.70 6.80 32.91
CA THR A 43 -12.83 6.81 34.09
C THR A 43 -11.47 7.42 33.77
N ASP A 44 -10.80 7.95 34.79
CA ASP A 44 -9.52 8.66 34.66
C ASP A 44 -8.29 7.75 34.52
N THR A 45 -8.47 6.43 34.42
CA THR A 45 -7.37 5.43 34.33
C THR A 45 -6.31 5.79 33.29
N PHE A 46 -6.72 6.23 32.10
CA PHE A 46 -5.83 6.58 30.99
C PHE A 46 -5.82 8.08 30.66
N TRP A 47 -6.48 8.91 31.45
CA TRP A 47 -6.55 10.34 31.17
C TRP A 47 -5.22 11.00 31.52
N SER A 48 -4.89 12.07 30.80
CA SER A 48 -3.75 12.91 31.19
C SER A 48 -3.96 13.50 32.58
N GLU A 49 -2.90 13.64 33.38
CA GLU A 49 -2.97 14.07 34.80
C GLU A 49 -3.72 15.41 35.04
N ALA A 50 -3.82 16.27 34.01
CA ALA A 50 -4.52 17.55 34.06
C ALA A 50 -5.89 17.57 33.36
N ALA A 51 -6.35 16.44 32.84
CA ALA A 51 -7.60 16.34 32.09
C ALA A 51 -8.79 16.02 33.01
N SER A 52 -9.92 16.68 32.79
CA SER A 52 -11.18 16.39 33.48
C SER A 52 -12.17 15.60 32.60
N TYR A 53 -11.73 15.19 31.43
CA TYR A 53 -12.45 14.40 30.42
C TYR A 53 -11.42 13.70 29.53
N ALA A 54 -11.84 12.65 28.84
CA ALA A 54 -10.98 11.94 27.90
C ALA A 54 -10.58 12.83 26.70
N THR A 55 -9.29 12.87 26.41
CA THR A 55 -8.69 13.51 25.22
C THR A 55 -8.05 12.45 24.33
N SER A 56 -7.49 12.82 23.18
CA SER A 56 -6.76 11.88 22.31
C SER A 56 -5.59 11.18 23.04
N ALA A 57 -5.06 11.79 24.10
CA ALA A 57 -4.04 11.23 24.97
C ALA A 57 -4.41 9.85 25.55
N VAL A 58 -5.70 9.52 25.71
CA VAL A 58 -6.10 8.21 26.24
C VAL A 58 -5.58 7.06 25.37
N CYS A 59 -5.53 7.26 24.06
CA CYS A 59 -5.08 6.24 23.11
C CYS A 59 -3.56 6.07 23.15
N TRP A 60 -2.82 7.16 23.38
CA TRP A 60 -1.38 7.12 23.65
C TRP A 60 -1.09 6.40 24.97
N ASN A 61 -1.71 6.85 26.05
CA ASN A 61 -1.50 6.34 27.41
C ASN A 61 -1.89 4.86 27.54
N ALA A 62 -2.93 4.42 26.83
CA ALA A 62 -3.38 3.04 26.83
C ALA A 62 -2.69 2.14 25.81
N GLY A 63 -1.79 2.69 24.99
CA GLY A 63 -1.28 2.00 23.80
C GLY A 63 0.23 2.02 23.62
N VAL A 64 0.96 2.81 24.40
CA VAL A 64 2.40 3.03 24.26
C VAL A 64 3.09 2.92 25.62
N ALA A 65 4.26 2.28 25.62
CA ALA A 65 5.20 2.32 26.73
C ALA A 65 6.51 2.96 26.26
N CYS A 66 6.94 3.99 26.96
CA CYS A 66 8.21 4.67 26.69
C CYS A 66 9.23 4.40 27.80
N THR A 67 10.51 4.35 27.41
CA THR A 67 11.65 4.16 28.32
C THR A 67 12.56 5.39 28.28
N GLY A 68 13.23 5.69 29.39
CA GLY A 68 14.08 6.88 29.51
C GLY A 68 13.37 8.10 30.09
N SER A 69 13.91 9.29 29.81
CA SER A 69 13.43 10.55 30.37
C SER A 69 12.30 11.16 29.52
N PRO A 70 11.29 11.81 30.11
CA PRO A 70 10.27 12.53 29.35
C PRO A 70 10.81 13.68 28.49
N GLU A 71 11.99 14.23 28.78
CA GLU A 71 12.63 15.26 27.94
C GLU A 71 13.12 14.70 26.58
N GLY A 72 13.18 13.38 26.45
CA GLY A 72 13.69 12.65 25.29
C GLY A 72 13.75 11.18 25.64
N TYR A 73 12.67 10.46 25.36
CA TYR A 73 12.59 9.03 25.58
C TYR A 73 13.60 8.32 24.68
N GLU A 74 14.21 7.26 25.21
CA GLU A 74 15.16 6.43 24.47
C GLU A 74 14.44 5.57 23.42
N ASP A 75 13.24 5.09 23.78
CA ASP A 75 12.43 4.22 22.93
C ASP A 75 10.96 4.27 23.39
N CYS A 76 10.04 4.19 22.44
CA CYS A 76 8.60 4.07 22.67
C CYS A 76 8.04 2.95 21.80
N ARG A 77 7.39 1.98 22.44
CA ARG A 77 6.88 0.76 21.78
C ARG A 77 5.39 0.58 22.02
N PRO A 78 4.68 -0.16 21.14
CA PRO A 78 3.34 -0.60 21.43
C PRO A 78 3.29 -1.36 22.75
N ALA A 79 2.26 -1.09 23.56
CA ALA A 79 2.02 -1.78 24.81
C ALA A 79 0.52 -2.05 24.97
N ASP A 80 0.21 -3.12 25.70
CA ASP A 80 -1.15 -3.52 26.02
C ASP A 80 -1.38 -3.36 27.53
N TYR A 81 -2.46 -2.66 27.88
CA TYR A 81 -2.88 -2.43 29.26
C TYR A 81 -4.30 -2.93 29.48
N ASP A 82 -4.59 -3.44 30.68
CA ASP A 82 -5.95 -3.82 31.09
C ASP A 82 -6.79 -2.62 31.53
N VAL A 83 -8.05 -2.86 31.91
CA VAL A 83 -9.01 -1.80 32.31
C VAL A 83 -8.58 -1.00 33.54
N ASP A 84 -7.65 -1.54 34.34
CA ASP A 84 -7.09 -0.91 35.53
C ASP A 84 -5.76 -0.19 35.24
N GLY A 85 -5.32 -0.17 33.97
CA GLY A 85 -4.07 0.47 33.56
C GLY A 85 -2.82 -0.36 33.83
N ASN A 86 -2.94 -1.66 34.14
CA ASN A 86 -1.78 -2.53 34.35
C ASN A 86 -1.33 -3.15 33.03
N PRO A 87 -0.01 -3.27 32.79
CA PRO A 87 0.49 -4.01 31.63
C PRO A 87 -0.05 -5.44 31.60
N THR A 88 -0.50 -5.88 30.44
CA THR A 88 -1.06 -7.22 30.26
C THR A 88 -0.49 -7.89 29.01
N SER A 89 -0.36 -9.21 29.06
CA SER A 89 -0.07 -10.04 27.90
C SER A 89 -1.28 -10.84 27.45
N ASP A 90 -2.45 -10.64 28.07
CA ASP A 90 -3.71 -11.27 27.67
C ASP A 90 -4.44 -10.36 26.66
N PRO A 91 -4.52 -10.74 25.37
CA PRO A 91 -5.22 -9.97 24.34
C PRO A 91 -6.70 -9.70 24.66
N ALA A 92 -7.32 -10.56 25.48
CA ALA A 92 -8.72 -10.41 25.88
C ALA A 92 -8.90 -9.47 27.08
N ALA A 93 -7.83 -9.10 27.78
CA ALA A 93 -7.84 -8.12 28.86
C ALA A 93 -7.43 -6.71 28.37
N ALA A 94 -6.67 -6.62 27.28
CA ALA A 94 -6.20 -5.35 26.73
C ALA A 94 -7.36 -4.40 26.35
N VAL A 95 -7.24 -3.12 26.69
CA VAL A 95 -8.27 -2.10 26.39
C VAL A 95 -8.26 -1.67 24.92
N LEU A 96 -7.06 -1.57 24.33
CA LEU A 96 -6.87 -1.47 22.89
C LEU A 96 -6.69 -2.86 22.30
N HIS A 97 -7.15 -3.06 21.07
CA HIS A 97 -6.84 -4.28 20.34
C HIS A 97 -5.31 -4.40 20.13
N PRO A 98 -4.66 -5.50 20.54
CA PRO A 98 -3.21 -5.64 20.37
C PRO A 98 -2.75 -5.49 18.93
N VAL A 99 -1.56 -4.93 18.71
CA VAL A 99 -0.99 -4.74 17.36
C VAL A 99 -0.93 -6.05 16.57
N SER A 100 -0.62 -7.17 17.26
CA SER A 100 -0.58 -8.50 16.65
C SER A 100 -1.88 -8.89 15.94
N ARG A 101 -3.04 -8.40 16.42
CA ARG A 101 -4.33 -8.63 15.76
C ARG A 101 -4.33 -8.16 14.30
N TYR A 102 -3.74 -7.00 14.04
CA TYR A 102 -3.69 -6.40 12.71
C TYR A 102 -2.66 -7.11 11.83
N LEU A 103 -1.49 -7.41 12.40
CA LEU A 103 -0.46 -8.21 11.75
C LEU A 103 -1.02 -9.56 11.31
N ASP A 104 -1.56 -10.34 12.24
CA ASP A 104 -2.16 -11.66 11.99
C ASP A 104 -3.27 -11.59 10.92
N THR A 105 -4.07 -10.52 10.94
CA THR A 105 -5.16 -10.34 9.98
C THR A 105 -4.61 -10.07 8.57
N LEU A 106 -3.67 -9.15 8.43
CA LEU A 106 -3.09 -8.79 7.14
C LEU A 106 -2.20 -9.91 6.58
N GLU A 107 -1.46 -10.62 7.44
CA GLU A 107 -0.72 -11.83 7.06
C GLU A 107 -1.66 -12.95 6.59
N ALA A 108 -2.78 -13.18 7.28
CA ALA A 108 -3.77 -14.15 6.85
C ALA A 108 -4.40 -13.78 5.50
N VAL A 109 -4.59 -12.49 5.25
CA VAL A 109 -5.05 -11.99 3.95
C VAL A 109 -4.00 -12.19 2.87
N ALA A 110 -2.72 -11.88 3.13
CA ALA A 110 -1.62 -12.11 2.20
C ALA A 110 -1.49 -13.60 1.85
N ALA A 111 -1.52 -14.47 2.87
CA ALA A 111 -1.45 -15.92 2.70
C ALA A 111 -2.64 -16.50 1.92
N SER A 112 -3.80 -15.83 1.90
CA SER A 112 -4.95 -16.27 1.11
C SER A 112 -4.89 -15.83 -0.36
N LYS A 113 -3.93 -14.99 -0.77
CA LYS A 113 -3.81 -14.51 -2.14
C LYS A 113 -3.24 -15.58 -3.06
N THR A 114 -3.85 -15.71 -4.24
CA THR A 114 -3.34 -16.56 -5.32
C THR A 114 -2.07 -15.97 -5.93
N GLY A 115 -1.12 -16.84 -6.29
CA GLY A 115 0.12 -16.43 -6.95
C GLY A 115 1.16 -15.80 -6.04
N GLY A 116 0.96 -15.82 -4.71
CA GLY A 116 1.91 -15.24 -3.76
C GLY A 116 1.95 -13.71 -3.75
N ARG A 117 0.85 -13.07 -4.17
CA ARG A 117 0.73 -11.61 -4.19
C ARG A 117 0.81 -11.02 -2.79
N ASP A 118 1.57 -9.94 -2.66
CA ASP A 118 1.77 -9.26 -1.39
C ASP A 118 0.59 -8.34 -1.03
N VAL A 119 0.49 -8.03 0.26
CA VAL A 119 -0.38 -6.95 0.78
C VAL A 119 0.49 -5.72 0.97
N LEU A 120 0.14 -4.64 0.27
CA LEU A 120 0.84 -3.37 0.37
C LEU A 120 0.24 -2.55 1.50
N VAL A 121 1.07 -2.10 2.44
CA VAL A 121 0.65 -1.29 3.58
C VAL A 121 1.49 -0.02 3.60
N SER A 122 0.84 1.13 3.60
CA SER A 122 1.44 2.46 3.62
C SER A 122 0.82 3.34 4.68
N LEU A 123 1.62 4.24 5.25
CA LEU A 123 1.26 5.13 6.35
C LEU A 123 1.68 6.57 6.05
N ILE A 124 0.73 7.49 6.12
CA ILE A 124 0.98 8.93 6.18
C ILE A 124 0.61 9.37 7.60
N ALA A 125 1.62 9.69 8.41
CA ALA A 125 1.43 9.92 9.84
C ALA A 125 2.45 10.90 10.46
N GLY A 126 2.38 11.10 11.78
CA GLY A 126 3.24 12.01 12.54
C GLY A 126 4.70 11.58 12.62
N VAL A 127 5.41 11.59 11.49
CA VAL A 127 6.84 11.33 11.34
C VAL A 127 7.52 12.54 10.67
N PRO A 128 8.81 12.81 10.88
CA PRO A 128 9.49 13.90 10.18
C PRO A 128 9.52 13.69 8.66
N GLU A 129 9.70 14.77 7.87
CA GLU A 129 9.64 14.72 6.40
C GLU A 129 10.64 13.76 5.75
N ASP A 130 11.85 13.62 6.32
CA ASP A 130 12.91 12.73 5.83
C ASP A 130 12.97 11.41 6.63
N TYR A 131 11.84 10.96 7.18
CA TYR A 131 11.78 9.66 7.84
C TYR A 131 12.09 8.51 6.84
N PRO A 132 12.91 7.50 7.19
CA PRO A 132 13.54 7.25 8.49
C PRO A 132 14.96 7.85 8.68
N ASN A 133 15.50 8.57 7.68
CA ASN A 133 16.81 9.20 7.80
C ASN A 133 16.84 10.22 8.95
N GLN A 134 15.73 10.92 9.15
CA GLN A 134 15.43 11.66 10.36
C GLN A 134 14.55 10.78 11.28
N PRO A 135 15.06 10.35 12.45
CA PRO A 135 14.26 9.55 13.37
C PRO A 135 13.19 10.41 14.06
N ILE A 136 12.11 9.75 14.49
CA ILE A 136 11.06 10.37 15.30
C ILE A 136 11.65 10.73 16.68
N VAL A 137 11.37 11.94 17.15
CA VAL A 137 11.71 12.36 18.51
C VAL A 137 10.51 12.10 19.42
N TYR A 138 10.71 11.25 20.42
CA TYR A 138 9.71 10.99 21.45
C TYR A 138 10.05 11.83 22.68
N ALA A 139 9.33 12.92 22.92
CA ALA A 139 9.55 13.78 24.07
C ALA A 139 8.24 14.46 24.51
N ALA A 140 8.14 14.76 25.79
CA ALA A 140 7.21 15.75 26.30
C ALA A 140 7.70 17.15 25.93
N ILE A 141 6.77 18.09 25.79
CA ILE A 141 7.05 19.49 25.49
C ILE A 141 6.51 20.40 26.59
N ASP A 142 7.03 21.62 26.68
CA ASP A 142 6.54 22.66 27.60
C ASP A 142 5.27 23.33 27.05
N ASP A 143 4.28 22.51 26.71
CA ASP A 143 2.92 22.93 26.36
C ASP A 143 1.93 22.03 27.11
N ALA A 144 1.43 22.54 28.24
CA ALA A 144 0.53 21.80 29.09
C ALA A 144 -0.81 21.48 28.42
N ILE A 145 -1.26 22.28 27.43
CA ILE A 145 -2.49 22.04 26.70
C ILE A 145 -2.27 20.89 25.71
N PHE A 146 -1.19 20.94 24.94
CA PHE A 146 -0.83 19.88 24.00
C PHE A 146 -0.61 18.55 24.73
N MET A 147 0.17 18.56 25.81
CA MET A 147 0.42 17.37 26.62
C MET A 147 -0.86 16.79 27.23
N ARG A 148 -1.79 17.64 27.67
CA ARG A 148 -3.11 17.19 28.13
C ARG A 148 -3.90 16.52 27.00
N ASP A 149 -3.88 17.12 25.81
CA ASP A 149 -4.72 16.68 24.70
C ASP A 149 -4.19 15.43 24.01
N PHE A 150 -2.87 15.24 23.97
CA PHE A 150 -2.23 14.18 23.17
C PHE A 150 -1.31 13.23 23.95
N GLY A 151 -0.89 13.56 25.17
CA GLY A 151 -0.07 12.69 26.03
C GLY A 151 1.43 12.63 25.68
N ILE A 152 1.83 13.17 24.53
CA ILE A 152 3.22 13.23 24.04
C ILE A 152 3.38 14.49 23.19
N GLY A 153 4.62 14.96 23.00
CA GLY A 153 4.94 15.98 22.01
C GLY A 153 4.78 15.48 20.55
N PRO A 154 4.79 16.41 19.58
CA PRO A 154 4.58 16.08 18.18
C PRO A 154 5.72 15.23 17.59
N GLY A 155 5.37 14.30 16.72
CA GLY A 155 6.34 13.56 15.89
C GLY A 155 6.71 14.31 14.61
N CYS A 156 5.85 15.23 14.16
CA CYS A 156 6.15 16.22 13.14
C CYS A 156 5.40 17.52 13.36
N THR A 157 5.95 18.60 12.81
CA THR A 157 5.35 19.93 12.78
C THR A 157 5.66 20.59 11.43
N SER A 158 4.72 21.31 10.84
CA SER A 158 4.94 22.15 9.66
C SER A 158 4.10 23.42 9.71
N ASP A 159 4.40 24.41 8.86
CA ASP A 159 3.57 25.59 8.66
C ASP A 159 3.04 25.54 7.22
N ILE A 160 1.74 25.32 7.06
CA ILE A 160 1.09 25.26 5.76
C ILE A 160 0.13 26.45 5.65
N GLY A 161 0.52 27.43 4.84
CA GLY A 161 -0.30 28.62 4.59
C GLY A 161 -0.44 29.55 5.81
N GLY A 162 0.55 29.58 6.70
CA GLY A 162 0.55 30.39 7.93
C GLY A 162 -0.18 29.72 9.10
N VAL A 163 -0.47 28.41 8.99
CA VAL A 163 -1.11 27.61 10.04
C VAL A 163 -0.19 26.47 10.41
N GLU A 164 0.23 26.45 11.67
CA GLU A 164 0.99 25.34 12.24
C GLU A 164 0.14 24.06 12.23
N GLN A 165 0.67 23.02 11.59
CA GLN A 165 0.16 21.65 11.60
C GLN A 165 1.05 20.81 12.49
N THR A 166 0.46 19.95 13.30
CA THR A 166 1.18 19.06 14.21
C THR A 166 0.54 17.69 14.17
N ALA A 167 1.34 16.63 14.22
CA ALA A 167 0.85 15.27 14.36
C ALA A 167 1.68 14.49 15.36
N ILE A 168 1.05 13.55 16.06
CA ILE A 168 1.70 12.78 17.13
C ILE A 168 2.36 11.51 16.58
N PRO A 169 3.41 11.00 17.25
CA PRO A 169 4.12 9.81 16.79
C PRO A 169 3.24 8.56 16.64
N PRO A 170 3.25 7.87 15.49
CA PRO A 170 2.31 6.78 15.20
C PRO A 170 2.82 5.41 15.68
N VAL A 171 3.29 5.28 16.92
CA VAL A 171 4.03 4.10 17.43
C VAL A 171 3.38 2.76 17.05
N ARG A 172 2.07 2.61 17.27
CA ARG A 172 1.34 1.36 17.01
C ARG A 172 1.18 1.06 15.51
N MET A 173 0.86 2.07 14.72
CA MET A 173 0.65 1.91 13.27
C MET A 173 1.96 1.76 12.50
N ARG A 174 3.02 2.41 12.98
CA ARG A 174 4.39 2.24 12.46
C ARG A 174 4.83 0.79 12.59
N GLU A 175 4.64 0.16 13.75
CA GLU A 175 4.93 -1.27 13.95
C GLU A 175 4.18 -2.17 12.96
N VAL A 176 2.90 -1.86 12.69
CA VAL A 176 2.12 -2.60 11.69
C VAL A 176 2.78 -2.51 10.33
N VAL A 177 3.10 -1.29 9.87
CA VAL A 177 3.64 -1.07 8.52
C VAL A 177 5.04 -1.68 8.37
N GLU A 178 5.94 -1.44 9.32
CA GLU A 178 7.34 -1.94 9.29
C GLU A 178 7.46 -3.47 9.29
N THR A 179 6.42 -4.19 9.71
CA THR A 179 6.44 -5.67 9.72
C THR A 179 6.23 -6.28 8.33
N PHE A 180 5.62 -5.57 7.37
CA PHE A 180 5.33 -6.13 6.05
C PHE A 180 6.53 -6.00 5.10
N PRO A 181 6.95 -7.04 4.36
CA PRO A 181 8.20 -7.04 3.59
C PRO A 181 8.27 -6.04 2.41
N ALA A 182 7.13 -5.48 1.97
CA ALA A 182 7.11 -4.40 0.99
C ALA A 182 7.48 -3.02 1.58
N SER A 183 7.74 -2.92 2.89
CA SER A 183 7.56 -1.70 3.69
C SER A 183 8.80 -0.87 4.00
N ASP A 184 9.98 -1.17 3.43
CA ASP A 184 11.17 -0.35 3.75
C ASP A 184 10.99 1.15 3.45
N ARG A 185 9.93 1.57 2.73
CA ARG A 185 9.78 2.93 2.21
C ARG A 185 8.35 3.48 2.17
N MET A 186 7.39 2.93 2.92
CA MET A 186 5.99 3.37 2.84
C MET A 186 5.48 4.11 4.08
N ILE A 187 6.35 4.87 4.75
CA ILE A 187 5.95 5.75 5.86
C ILE A 187 6.34 7.19 5.51
N TYR A 188 5.36 8.08 5.51
CA TYR A 188 5.51 9.48 5.09
C TYR A 188 4.97 10.43 6.15
N SER A 189 5.53 11.63 6.19
CA SER A 189 5.05 12.70 7.06
C SER A 189 3.68 13.20 6.61
N VAL A 190 2.71 13.18 7.53
CA VAL A 190 1.44 13.89 7.36
C VAL A 190 1.63 15.42 7.42
N CYS A 191 2.75 15.90 7.97
CA CYS A 191 3.08 17.32 7.96
C CYS A 191 3.63 17.82 6.61
N SER A 192 3.84 16.93 5.63
CA SER A 192 4.30 17.31 4.28
C SER A 192 3.27 18.18 3.55
N GLU A 193 3.74 19.15 2.77
CA GLU A 193 2.91 19.92 1.85
C GLU A 193 2.43 19.11 0.64
N ASP A 194 3.14 18.01 0.32
CA ASP A 194 2.87 17.16 -0.83
C ASP A 194 2.88 15.68 -0.44
N TYR A 195 1.75 14.99 -0.69
CA TYR A 195 1.61 13.54 -0.50
C TYR A 195 1.76 12.74 -1.80
N SER A 196 2.09 13.39 -2.92
CA SER A 196 2.35 12.72 -4.20
C SER A 196 3.40 11.61 -4.08
N PRO A 197 4.50 11.74 -3.30
CA PRO A 197 5.43 10.64 -3.09
C PRO A 197 4.77 9.39 -2.49
N ALA A 198 3.96 9.57 -1.44
CA ALA A 198 3.25 8.49 -0.77
C ALA A 198 2.28 7.74 -1.69
N VAL A 199 1.54 8.50 -2.51
CA VAL A 199 0.60 7.94 -3.49
C VAL A 199 1.33 7.29 -4.67
N THR A 200 2.46 7.85 -5.10
CA THR A 200 3.24 7.31 -6.22
C THR A 200 3.84 5.97 -5.85
N ASP A 201 4.43 5.86 -4.66
CA ASP A 201 5.09 4.62 -4.24
C ASP A 201 4.10 3.48 -4.02
N ILE A 202 2.89 3.75 -3.51
CA ILE A 202 1.84 2.72 -3.42
C ILE A 202 1.39 2.26 -4.81
N VAL A 203 1.26 3.17 -5.79
CA VAL A 203 0.94 2.83 -7.18
C VAL A 203 2.06 2.02 -7.84
N VAL A 204 3.32 2.40 -7.62
CA VAL A 204 4.48 1.62 -8.09
C VAL A 204 4.51 0.23 -7.46
N GLY A 205 4.17 0.13 -6.17
CA GLY A 205 4.01 -1.16 -5.49
C GLY A 205 2.93 -2.02 -6.15
N ILE A 206 1.75 -1.45 -6.42
CA ILE A 206 0.65 -2.14 -7.09
C ILE A 206 1.08 -2.62 -8.49
N ALA A 207 1.82 -1.79 -9.24
CA ALA A 207 2.28 -2.13 -10.58
C ALA A 207 3.24 -3.34 -10.60
N LYS A 208 4.12 -3.47 -9.60
CA LYS A 208 5.03 -4.63 -9.46
C LYS A 208 4.29 -5.95 -9.23
N GLU A 209 3.15 -5.89 -8.56
CA GLU A 209 2.33 -7.08 -8.26
C GLU A 209 1.42 -7.51 -9.43
N LEU A 210 1.37 -6.72 -10.51
CA LEU A 210 0.69 -7.13 -11.74
C LEU A 210 1.63 -8.05 -12.53
N PRO A 211 1.26 -9.33 -12.76
CA PRO A 211 2.11 -10.21 -13.55
C PRO A 211 2.26 -9.65 -14.97
N PRO A 212 3.48 -9.69 -15.54
CA PRO A 212 3.68 -9.26 -16.93
C PRO A 212 2.87 -10.15 -17.87
N ALA A 213 2.39 -9.58 -18.98
CA ALA A 213 1.55 -10.31 -19.92
C ALA A 213 2.42 -11.11 -20.91
N CYS A 214 3.07 -12.16 -20.41
CA CYS A 214 3.89 -13.05 -21.22
C CYS A 214 3.05 -13.74 -22.31
N PHE A 215 3.52 -13.69 -23.55
CA PHE A 215 2.92 -14.45 -24.63
C PHE A 215 3.43 -15.89 -24.59
N THR A 216 2.57 -16.81 -24.14
CA THR A 216 2.93 -18.20 -23.81
C THR A 216 3.30 -19.11 -25.00
N LYS A 217 3.51 -18.54 -26.20
CA LYS A 217 3.86 -19.27 -27.42
C LYS A 217 4.96 -18.51 -28.18
N CYS A 218 5.60 -19.19 -29.11
CA CYS A 218 6.53 -18.57 -30.05
C CYS A 218 5.74 -17.80 -31.13
N LEU A 219 5.89 -16.49 -31.17
CA LEU A 219 5.38 -15.64 -32.24
C LEU A 219 6.03 -16.01 -33.56
N LEU A 220 5.23 -16.01 -34.63
CA LEU A 220 5.73 -16.22 -35.98
C LEU A 220 6.34 -14.93 -36.50
N ASP A 221 7.58 -15.00 -36.96
CA ASP A 221 8.16 -14.00 -37.85
C ASP A 221 7.51 -14.12 -39.25
N VAL A 222 6.63 -13.18 -39.58
CA VAL A 222 5.87 -13.21 -40.84
C VAL A 222 6.72 -12.77 -42.04
N ASP A 223 7.80 -12.02 -41.80
CA ASP A 223 8.77 -11.63 -42.83
C ASP A 223 10.22 -11.84 -42.35
N PRO A 224 10.75 -13.06 -42.48
CA PRO A 224 12.10 -13.41 -42.05
C PRO A 224 13.21 -12.72 -42.87
N SER A 225 12.86 -11.86 -43.83
CA SER A 225 13.83 -11.05 -44.56
C SER A 225 14.13 -9.70 -43.88
N SER A 226 13.29 -9.28 -42.93
CA SER A 226 13.56 -8.10 -42.13
C SER A 226 14.60 -8.40 -41.03
N ALA A 227 15.12 -7.34 -40.42
CA ALA A 227 16.14 -7.47 -39.38
C ALA A 227 15.57 -7.75 -37.98
N GLY A 228 14.24 -7.61 -37.81
CA GLY A 228 13.55 -7.81 -36.54
C GLY A 228 12.45 -8.86 -36.67
N LEU A 229 11.76 -9.14 -35.56
CA LEU A 229 10.58 -10.01 -35.60
C LEU A 229 9.41 -9.21 -36.19
N ASP A 230 8.95 -9.56 -37.39
CA ASP A 230 7.68 -9.06 -37.90
C ASP A 230 6.56 -9.96 -37.38
N TYR A 231 5.56 -9.39 -36.72
CA TYR A 231 4.45 -10.14 -36.14
C TYR A 231 3.11 -9.69 -36.72
N ASP A 232 2.13 -10.59 -36.64
CA ASP A 232 0.75 -10.30 -36.95
C ASP A 232 -0.10 -10.64 -35.72
N CYS A 233 -0.49 -9.59 -34.99
CA CYS A 233 -1.24 -9.66 -33.75
C CYS A 233 -2.46 -8.73 -33.82
N GLU A 234 -3.62 -9.26 -33.44
CA GLU A 234 -4.82 -8.47 -33.15
C GLU A 234 -4.98 -8.36 -31.64
N VAL A 235 -4.94 -7.15 -31.11
CA VAL A 235 -5.18 -6.87 -29.68
C VAL A 235 -6.49 -6.13 -29.53
N VAL A 236 -7.37 -6.66 -28.68
CA VAL A 236 -8.73 -6.15 -28.50
C VAL A 236 -9.05 -5.97 -27.03
N GLN A 237 -9.78 -4.90 -26.73
CA GLN A 237 -10.41 -4.66 -25.44
C GLN A 237 -11.89 -4.99 -25.54
N GLU A 238 -12.38 -5.84 -24.65
CA GLU A 238 -13.79 -6.18 -24.53
C GLU A 238 -14.36 -5.60 -23.22
N VAL A 239 -15.48 -4.88 -23.31
CA VAL A 239 -16.21 -4.31 -22.18
C VAL A 239 -17.67 -4.76 -22.29
N GLY A 240 -18.00 -5.85 -21.59
CA GLY A 240 -19.32 -6.47 -21.72
C GLY A 240 -19.51 -7.12 -23.10
N GLN A 241 -20.29 -6.47 -23.98
CA GLN A 241 -20.48 -6.92 -25.38
C GLN A 241 -19.78 -6.03 -26.40
N GLU A 242 -19.21 -4.91 -25.96
CA GLU A 242 -18.48 -4.00 -26.83
C GLU A 242 -17.05 -4.51 -26.99
N ARG A 243 -16.55 -4.48 -28.22
CA ARG A 243 -15.20 -4.88 -28.58
C ARG A 243 -14.54 -3.77 -29.38
N GLU A 244 -13.38 -3.33 -28.92
CA GLU A 244 -12.58 -2.28 -29.51
C GLU A 244 -11.20 -2.83 -29.86
N SER A 245 -10.72 -2.56 -31.07
CA SER A 245 -9.33 -2.88 -31.44
C SER A 245 -8.41 -1.85 -30.83
N LEU A 246 -7.40 -2.31 -30.10
CA LEU A 246 -6.37 -1.43 -29.57
C LEU A 246 -5.26 -1.27 -30.61
N PRO A 247 -4.84 -0.03 -30.93
CA PRO A 247 -3.71 0.19 -31.81
C PRO A 247 -2.41 -0.17 -31.10
N GLU A 248 -1.38 -0.46 -31.88
CA GLU A 248 -0.01 -0.55 -31.39
C GLU A 248 0.49 0.85 -30.97
N CYS A 249 1.34 0.90 -29.96
CA CYS A 249 1.95 2.13 -29.49
C CYS A 249 2.95 2.67 -30.52
N LEU A 250 3.05 3.99 -30.57
CA LEU A 250 4.08 4.66 -31.37
C LEU A 250 5.43 4.53 -30.66
N VAL A 251 6.50 4.35 -31.43
CA VAL A 251 7.87 4.41 -30.89
C VAL A 251 8.20 5.86 -30.58
N GLY A 252 8.30 6.19 -29.29
CA GLY A 252 8.72 7.50 -28.79
C GLY A 252 10.21 7.56 -28.44
N ASN A 253 10.69 8.76 -28.09
CA ASN A 253 12.10 8.95 -27.71
C ASN A 253 12.41 8.50 -26.27
N GLU A 254 11.39 8.47 -25.41
CA GLU A 254 11.50 8.11 -23.98
C GLU A 254 10.74 6.81 -23.66
N GLY A 255 10.31 6.07 -24.68
CA GLY A 255 9.50 4.86 -24.55
C GLY A 255 8.28 4.88 -25.49
N PRO A 256 7.34 3.93 -25.32
CA PRO A 256 6.11 3.89 -26.11
C PRO A 256 5.23 5.13 -25.88
N GLU A 257 4.63 5.62 -26.95
CA GLU A 257 3.71 6.76 -26.94
C GLU A 257 2.32 6.37 -27.45
N LEU A 258 1.28 6.97 -26.86
CA LEU A 258 -0.09 6.77 -27.32
C LEU A 258 -0.34 7.47 -28.66
N PRO A 259 -1.00 6.80 -29.62
CA PRO A 259 -1.57 7.49 -30.77
C PRO A 259 -2.54 8.60 -30.34
N VAL A 260 -2.57 9.70 -31.09
CA VAL A 260 -3.34 10.92 -30.74
C VAL A 260 -4.80 10.63 -30.40
N ASP A 261 -5.44 9.74 -31.16
CA ASP A 261 -6.86 9.42 -31.08
C ASP A 261 -7.16 8.12 -30.29
N ALA A 262 -6.20 7.60 -29.52
CA ALA A 262 -6.35 6.37 -28.76
C ALA A 262 -6.24 6.62 -27.25
N ASP A 263 -7.12 5.99 -26.46
CA ASP A 263 -7.03 6.03 -24.99
C ASP A 263 -6.21 4.87 -24.40
N ALA A 264 -5.88 3.89 -25.23
CA ALA A 264 -4.95 2.82 -24.92
C ALA A 264 -4.23 2.37 -26.18
N CYS A 265 -3.00 1.89 -26.02
CA CYS A 265 -2.25 1.18 -27.06
C CYS A 265 -1.46 0.03 -26.44
N TRP A 266 -1.00 -0.90 -27.25
CA TRP A 266 -0.17 -2.02 -26.80
C TRP A 266 1.21 -1.97 -27.46
N GLU A 267 2.21 -2.50 -26.78
CA GLU A 267 3.51 -2.79 -27.36
C GLU A 267 3.85 -4.27 -27.12
N LEU A 268 4.69 -4.82 -27.99
CA LEU A 268 5.25 -6.15 -27.83
C LEU A 268 6.76 -6.02 -27.61
N VAL A 269 7.20 -6.45 -26.44
CA VAL A 269 8.62 -6.49 -26.06
C VAL A 269 9.16 -7.86 -26.42
N ILE A 270 10.18 -7.86 -27.27
CA ILE A 270 10.78 -9.07 -27.85
C ILE A 270 12.24 -9.22 -27.41
N ASP A 271 12.90 -8.12 -27.05
CA ASP A 271 14.26 -8.13 -26.54
C ASP A 271 14.28 -8.78 -25.15
N PRO A 272 14.97 -9.92 -24.96
CA PRO A 272 15.09 -10.56 -23.66
C PRO A 272 15.69 -9.64 -22.59
N GLU A 273 16.54 -8.68 -22.95
CA GLU A 273 17.11 -7.74 -21.97
C GLU A 273 16.08 -6.71 -21.46
N GLU A 274 14.99 -6.52 -22.20
CA GLU A 274 13.89 -5.62 -21.82
C GLU A 274 12.65 -6.36 -21.29
N MET A 275 12.50 -7.65 -21.59
CA MET A 275 11.42 -8.49 -21.09
C MET A 275 11.57 -8.74 -19.58
N ALA A 276 10.45 -8.99 -18.91
CA ALA A 276 10.46 -9.46 -17.54
C ALA A 276 11.01 -10.89 -17.46
N ASP A 277 11.88 -11.18 -16.48
CA ASP A 277 12.53 -12.49 -16.28
C ASP A 277 11.55 -13.67 -16.33
N VAL A 278 10.32 -13.49 -15.85
CA VAL A 278 9.29 -14.54 -15.82
C VAL A 278 8.74 -14.89 -17.22
N CYS A 279 8.92 -14.00 -18.20
CA CYS A 279 8.54 -14.20 -19.59
C CYS A 279 9.68 -14.79 -20.44
N GLU A 280 10.92 -14.83 -19.93
CA GLU A 280 12.08 -15.46 -20.58
C GLU A 280 12.02 -17.00 -20.44
N VAL A 281 11.05 -17.60 -21.13
CA VAL A 281 10.81 -19.05 -21.12
C VAL A 281 11.13 -19.64 -22.50
N PRO A 282 11.94 -20.71 -22.58
CA PRO A 282 12.20 -21.39 -23.86
C PRO A 282 10.90 -21.73 -24.61
N GLY A 283 10.84 -21.42 -25.90
CA GLY A 283 9.64 -21.56 -26.72
C GLY A 283 8.67 -20.37 -26.68
N GLN A 284 9.04 -19.27 -26.02
CA GLN A 284 8.32 -17.98 -25.98
C GLN A 284 9.29 -16.86 -26.37
N ASN A 285 8.76 -15.76 -26.90
CA ASN A 285 9.57 -14.63 -27.41
C ASN A 285 8.83 -13.30 -27.37
N GLY A 286 7.90 -13.12 -26.43
CA GLY A 286 7.11 -11.90 -26.37
C GLY A 286 6.50 -11.62 -25.01
N GLU A 287 6.54 -10.36 -24.60
CA GLU A 287 5.78 -9.79 -23.49
C GLU A 287 4.90 -8.65 -24.03
N PHE A 288 3.60 -8.70 -23.76
CA PHE A 288 2.71 -7.58 -24.07
C PHE A 288 2.73 -6.56 -22.94
N ARG A 289 2.80 -5.28 -23.31
CA ARG A 289 2.56 -4.17 -22.38
C ARG A 289 1.44 -3.30 -22.90
N LEU A 290 0.69 -2.72 -21.97
CA LEU A 290 -0.47 -1.90 -22.26
C LEU A 290 -0.22 -0.49 -21.72
N LEU A 291 -0.20 0.49 -22.60
CA LEU A 291 -0.14 1.90 -22.23
C LEU A 291 -1.56 2.48 -22.28
N ARG A 292 -1.92 3.29 -21.29
CA ARG A 292 -3.23 3.96 -21.22
C ARG A 292 -3.08 5.44 -20.98
N ARG A 293 -4.02 6.21 -21.51
CA ARG A 293 -4.04 7.67 -21.34
C ARG A 293 -4.27 8.02 -19.87
N SER A 294 -3.37 8.83 -19.32
CA SER A 294 -3.51 9.32 -17.95
C SER A 294 -4.84 10.08 -17.77
N GLY A 295 -5.51 9.84 -16.65
CA GLY A 295 -6.81 10.46 -16.31
C GLY A 295 -8.04 9.82 -16.98
N VAL A 296 -7.88 8.84 -17.88
CA VAL A 296 -9.00 8.10 -18.48
C VAL A 296 -9.31 6.87 -17.63
N SER A 297 -10.55 6.74 -17.18
CA SER A 297 -11.00 5.59 -16.38
C SER A 297 -11.07 4.31 -17.22
N VAL A 298 -10.54 3.21 -16.69
CA VAL A 298 -10.71 1.87 -17.28
C VAL A 298 -12.03 1.27 -16.79
N PRO A 299 -12.91 0.78 -17.67
CA PRO A 299 -14.12 0.07 -17.26
C PRO A 299 -13.78 -1.15 -16.38
N SER A 300 -14.54 -1.36 -15.31
CA SER A 300 -14.25 -2.37 -14.27
C SER A 300 -14.31 -3.83 -14.75
N ASN A 301 -14.83 -4.07 -15.95
CA ASN A 301 -14.93 -5.36 -16.61
C ASN A 301 -14.22 -5.39 -17.98
N ALA A 302 -13.28 -4.48 -18.22
CA ALA A 302 -12.45 -4.49 -19.42
C ALA A 302 -11.52 -5.70 -19.41
N VAL A 303 -11.54 -6.49 -20.49
CA VAL A 303 -10.60 -7.59 -20.73
C VAL A 303 -9.82 -7.28 -21.99
N VAL A 304 -8.49 -7.32 -21.92
CA VAL A 304 -7.63 -7.18 -23.10
C VAL A 304 -7.14 -8.55 -23.52
N THR A 305 -7.32 -8.89 -24.78
CA THR A 305 -6.89 -10.17 -25.37
C THR A 305 -6.03 -9.90 -26.59
N ALA A 306 -4.90 -10.61 -26.69
CA ALA A 306 -4.06 -10.63 -27.87
C ALA A 306 -4.21 -11.97 -28.61
N ALA A 307 -4.38 -11.92 -29.93
CA ALA A 307 -4.39 -13.08 -30.81
C ALA A 307 -3.34 -12.89 -31.89
N CYS A 308 -2.31 -13.73 -31.90
CA CYS A 308 -1.19 -13.61 -32.82
C CYS A 308 -0.97 -14.86 -33.66
N GLN A 309 -0.32 -14.70 -34.81
CA GLN A 309 0.25 -15.81 -35.54
C GLN A 309 1.41 -16.44 -34.76
N THR A 310 1.47 -17.78 -34.75
CA THR A 310 2.44 -18.53 -33.94
C THR A 310 3.26 -19.46 -34.80
N SER A 311 4.53 -19.63 -34.45
CA SER A 311 5.45 -20.48 -35.18
C SER A 311 5.00 -21.95 -35.11
N SER A 312 5.15 -22.65 -36.24
CA SER A 312 5.00 -24.11 -36.31
C SER A 312 6.23 -24.89 -35.85
N ARG A 313 7.35 -24.20 -35.59
CA ARG A 313 8.66 -24.76 -35.20
C ARG A 313 9.27 -23.98 -34.03
N PRO A 314 8.58 -23.91 -32.87
CA PRO A 314 9.01 -23.08 -31.73
C PRO A 314 10.42 -23.42 -31.23
N SER A 315 10.86 -24.67 -31.30
CA SER A 315 12.21 -25.08 -30.86
C SER A 315 13.35 -24.56 -31.73
N ILE A 316 13.05 -23.97 -32.89
CA ILE A 316 14.02 -23.37 -33.81
C ILE A 316 13.88 -21.85 -33.75
N ASP A 317 12.64 -21.37 -33.81
CA ASP A 317 12.34 -19.95 -33.95
C ASP A 317 12.40 -19.22 -32.59
N CYS A 318 12.23 -19.94 -31.47
CA CYS A 318 12.30 -19.44 -30.08
C CYS A 318 13.03 -20.46 -29.16
N PRO A 319 14.36 -20.60 -29.30
CA PRO A 319 15.14 -21.64 -28.62
C PRO A 319 15.19 -21.50 -27.09
#